data_AF-A0A238FJZ8-F1
#
_entry.id   AF-A0A238FJZ8-F1
#
_cell.length_a   1.000
_cell.length_b   1.000
_cell.length_c   1.000
_cell.angle_alpha   90.00
_cell.angle_beta   90.00
_cell.angle_gamma   90.00
#
_symmetry.space_group_name_H-M   'P 1'
#
loop_
_entity.id
_entity.type
_entity.pdbx_description
1 polymer ?
#
loop_
_entity_poly.entity_id
_entity_poly.type
_entity_poly.pdbx_seq_one_letter_code
_entity_poly.pdbx_strand_id
1 'polypeptide(L)'
;MMMHQRRTTTSFSTLGLAALIVLMLECTQLAEAMPSRLSPRRGTAFSATMPERLKQCEPTTIEFANSGNLRPLTVVVILAENLPDRLRTNKLLRPATTTLERFKGCRSLQTFIVKKRDYDPYTFTALAKRGDKIEVFAFFPNGTGQNMWLPRTISSGSSASCLPCASTEYKDSSTNKCAPCSSLFANSTSCTATAAKTCSYGVVTGGKCVAKRCSTRQWPGPNGDQCIVCPDAVARSCDAQGKSTSCSLGVPTDGVCLCPTATYPSPNGAYHRTSSRSCLPCPLNATACNSNGRATNCTYGMITDAGKCQAVTCPNQGIVNTKGDESCADKAAASCSSANISTSCGYAFKLGDHNTTSNSTFCTGPFSSRYGNGKYKYGMTTTGFVLTSTASSAAACAADAYTAGLVVPYVWFWSDEGVMLNGTYSQCRAVPYHDSKTSNVTSYTGYDIGVSGTCAESSVNWPLADTSVGECQDYNLASQFNLPG
;
A
#
# COMPACT_ATOMS: atom_id res chain seq x y z
N MET A 1 -104.97 -26.85 32.28
CA MET A 1 -105.95 -27.52 31.40
C MET A 1 -105.35 -28.87 31.01
N MET A 2 -106.02 -29.96 31.39
CA MET A 2 -105.77 -31.40 31.11
C MET A 2 -104.39 -31.97 31.51
N MET A 3 -104.25 -32.70 32.63
CA MET A 3 -104.67 -34.09 32.93
C MET A 3 -103.96 -35.20 32.13
N HIS A 4 -103.25 -36.04 32.90
CA HIS A 4 -103.13 -37.51 32.83
C HIS A 4 -103.01 -38.23 31.47
N GLN A 5 -101.96 -39.04 31.31
CA GLN A 5 -102.11 -40.51 31.38
C GLN A 5 -100.80 -41.31 31.52
N ARG A 6 -100.86 -42.31 32.41
CA ARG A 6 -99.91 -43.40 32.64
C ARG A 6 -100.02 -44.50 31.57
N ARG A 7 -98.92 -45.21 31.29
CA ARG A 7 -98.76 -46.70 31.30
C ARG A 7 -97.31 -47.05 30.88
N THR A 8 -96.42 -47.48 31.77
CA THR A 8 -96.08 -48.89 32.14
C THR A 8 -95.98 -49.89 31.01
N THR A 9 -94.76 -50.35 30.75
CA THR A 9 -94.40 -51.76 30.49
C THR A 9 -93.02 -52.05 31.06
N THR A 10 -92.98 -52.98 32.01
CA THR A 10 -91.83 -53.66 32.61
C THR A 10 -91.29 -54.74 31.67
N SER A 11 -89.96 -54.92 31.59
CA SER A 11 -89.35 -56.22 31.25
C SER A 11 -87.84 -56.26 31.53
N PHE A 12 -87.49 -57.06 32.55
CA PHE A 12 -86.33 -57.97 32.68
C PHE A 12 -84.89 -57.50 32.35
N SER A 13 -84.15 -57.26 33.45
CA SER A 13 -82.89 -57.91 33.85
C SER A 13 -81.84 -58.31 32.79
N THR A 14 -80.76 -57.52 32.74
CA THR A 14 -79.37 -58.01 32.61
C THR A 14 -78.43 -57.13 33.45
N LEU A 15 -78.67 -57.07 34.76
CA LEU A 15 -77.71 -56.57 35.74
C LEU A 15 -76.86 -57.75 36.20
N GLY A 16 -75.77 -58.01 35.49
CA GLY A 16 -74.86 -59.10 35.85
C GLY A 16 -73.98 -59.56 34.70
N LEU A 17 -73.17 -58.65 34.12
CA LEU A 17 -71.92 -59.04 33.44
C LEU A 17 -71.00 -57.85 33.11
N ALA A 18 -71.55 -56.63 32.98
CA ALA A 18 -70.75 -55.47 32.56
C ALA A 18 -69.91 -54.81 33.69
N ALA A 19 -70.30 -54.96 34.95
CA ALA A 19 -69.54 -54.40 36.09
C ALA A 19 -68.37 -55.30 36.55
N LEU A 20 -68.30 -56.55 36.11
CA LEU A 20 -67.19 -57.47 36.45
C LEU A 20 -66.04 -57.40 35.44
N ILE A 21 -66.27 -56.87 34.24
CA ILE A 21 -65.26 -56.80 33.17
C ILE A 21 -64.45 -55.48 33.24
N VAL A 22 -65.02 -54.41 33.81
CA VAL A 22 -64.26 -53.15 34.02
C VAL A 22 -63.30 -53.25 35.22
N LEU A 23 -63.60 -54.10 36.22
CA LEU A 23 -62.66 -54.38 37.33
C LEU A 23 -61.61 -55.45 37.03
N MET A 24 -61.74 -56.21 35.92
CA MET A 24 -60.73 -57.19 35.50
C MET A 24 -59.77 -56.67 34.42
N LEU A 25 -60.05 -55.52 33.80
CA LEU A 25 -59.16 -54.89 32.82
C LEU A 25 -58.22 -53.82 33.41
N GLU A 26 -58.45 -53.38 34.65
CA GLU A 26 -57.50 -52.55 35.43
C GLU A 26 -56.56 -53.37 36.35
N CYS A 27 -56.75 -54.69 36.45
CA CYS A 27 -55.89 -55.57 37.26
C CYS A 27 -54.79 -56.32 36.48
N THR A 28 -54.64 -56.10 35.16
CA THR A 28 -53.62 -56.81 34.34
C THR A 28 -52.46 -55.93 33.85
N GLN A 29 -52.36 -54.66 34.28
CA GLN A 29 -51.14 -53.84 34.09
C GLN A 29 -50.36 -53.52 35.37
N LEU A 30 -50.80 -54.03 36.53
CA LEU A 30 -49.93 -54.23 37.70
C LEU A 30 -49.33 -55.64 37.71
N ALA A 31 -48.68 -56.02 36.61
CA ALA A 31 -47.46 -56.79 36.78
C ALA A 31 -46.44 -55.80 37.32
N GLU A 32 -46.45 -55.59 38.64
CA GLU A 32 -45.26 -55.19 39.34
C GLU A 32 -44.15 -56.12 38.84
N ALA A 33 -43.27 -55.58 38.00
CA ALA A 33 -41.96 -56.14 37.85
C ALA A 33 -41.41 -56.15 39.28
N MET A 34 -41.53 -57.29 39.96
CA MET A 34 -40.90 -57.52 41.25
C MET A 34 -39.49 -56.95 41.09
N PRO A 35 -39.07 -55.99 41.92
CA PRO A 35 -37.71 -55.50 41.87
C PRO A 35 -36.86 -56.74 42.00
N SER A 36 -36.19 -57.10 40.91
CA SER A 36 -35.22 -58.17 40.91
C SER A 36 -34.33 -57.85 42.09
N ARG A 37 -34.39 -58.69 43.14
CA ARG A 37 -33.62 -58.46 44.37
C ARG A 37 -32.26 -58.01 43.92
N LEU A 38 -31.90 -56.79 44.31
CA LEU A 38 -30.63 -56.13 44.00
C LEU A 38 -29.50 -56.90 44.69
N SER A 39 -29.28 -58.13 44.25
CA SER A 39 -28.14 -58.93 44.64
C SER A 39 -26.94 -58.29 43.97
N PRO A 40 -25.84 -58.07 44.71
CA PRO A 40 -24.58 -57.60 44.13
C PRO A 40 -24.26 -58.48 42.92
N ARG A 41 -24.08 -57.87 41.75
CA ARG A 41 -23.57 -58.61 40.60
C ARG A 41 -22.19 -59.16 40.98
N ARG A 42 -21.88 -60.36 40.51
CA ARG A 42 -20.65 -61.10 40.87
C ARG A 42 -19.42 -60.17 40.77
N GLY A 43 -18.84 -59.79 41.91
CA GLY A 43 -17.61 -58.98 41.99
C GLY A 43 -17.76 -57.48 42.24
N THR A 44 -18.96 -56.92 42.45
CA THR A 44 -19.14 -55.51 42.89
C THR A 44 -19.09 -55.39 44.42
N ALA A 45 -18.41 -54.36 44.95
CA ALA A 45 -18.51 -54.01 46.38
C ALA A 45 -19.92 -53.52 46.77
N PHE A 46 -20.60 -52.84 45.86
CA PHE A 46 -22.01 -52.41 45.95
C PHE A 46 -22.60 -52.22 44.54
N SER A 47 -23.92 -52.24 44.40
CA SER A 47 -24.59 -52.18 43.10
C SER A 47 -25.41 -50.91 42.93
N ALA A 48 -25.68 -50.55 41.68
CA ALA A 48 -26.66 -49.52 41.36
C ALA A 48 -27.63 -50.02 40.28
N THR A 49 -28.83 -49.48 40.25
CA THR A 49 -29.79 -49.63 39.15
C THR A 49 -30.22 -48.27 38.63
N MET A 50 -30.53 -48.25 37.33
CA MET A 50 -30.96 -47.08 36.59
C MET A 50 -31.78 -47.58 35.39
N PRO A 51 -32.82 -46.87 34.92
CA PRO A 51 -33.59 -47.26 33.75
C PRO A 51 -32.70 -47.56 32.53
N GLU A 52 -33.05 -48.57 31.73
CA GLU A 52 -32.28 -48.94 30.53
C GLU A 52 -32.32 -47.86 29.45
N ARG A 53 -33.46 -47.16 29.34
CA ARG A 53 -33.67 -46.08 28.37
C ARG A 53 -33.59 -44.75 29.10
N LEU A 54 -32.49 -44.05 28.88
CA LEU A 54 -32.35 -42.67 29.33
C LEU A 54 -32.76 -41.73 28.22
N LYS A 55 -33.56 -40.74 28.58
CA LYS A 55 -33.97 -39.69 27.65
C LYS A 55 -33.10 -38.44 27.85
N GLN A 56 -32.73 -37.80 26.75
CA GLN A 56 -31.97 -36.57 26.74
C GLN A 56 -32.76 -35.49 27.49
N CYS A 57 -32.13 -34.86 28.48
CA CYS A 57 -32.69 -33.74 29.24
C CYS A 57 -33.98 -34.02 30.01
N GLU A 58 -34.31 -35.28 30.28
CA GLU A 58 -35.42 -35.65 31.19
C GLU A 58 -34.87 -36.15 32.54
N PRO A 59 -35.57 -35.89 33.66
CA PRO A 59 -35.24 -36.49 34.94
C PRO A 59 -35.29 -38.02 34.89
N THR A 60 -34.31 -38.68 35.46
CA THR A 60 -34.22 -40.13 35.65
C THR A 60 -33.81 -40.44 37.08
N THR A 61 -33.97 -41.68 37.52
CA THR A 61 -33.55 -42.14 38.85
C THR A 61 -32.33 -43.06 38.77
N ILE A 62 -31.50 -42.99 39.81
CA ILE A 62 -30.47 -44.00 40.11
C ILE A 62 -30.65 -44.43 41.56
N GLU A 63 -30.62 -45.73 41.80
CA GLU A 63 -30.75 -46.33 43.12
C GLU A 63 -29.49 -47.14 43.43
N PHE A 64 -28.98 -47.02 44.65
CA PHE A 64 -27.79 -47.74 45.13
C PHE A 64 -28.17 -48.79 46.16
N ALA A 65 -27.49 -49.93 46.17
CA ALA A 65 -27.74 -51.02 47.10
C ALA A 65 -26.43 -51.68 47.55
N ASN A 66 -26.44 -52.22 48.78
CA ASN A 66 -25.34 -52.98 49.38
C ASN A 66 -24.04 -52.18 49.57
N SER A 67 -24.14 -50.87 49.77
CA SER A 67 -22.98 -50.00 50.03
C SER A 67 -22.60 -49.90 51.51
N GLY A 68 -23.33 -50.59 52.38
CA GLY A 68 -23.21 -50.46 53.83
C GLY A 68 -23.69 -49.09 54.34
N ASN A 69 -24.52 -48.38 53.56
CA ASN A 69 -24.94 -47.00 53.83
C ASN A 69 -23.79 -45.99 54.01
N LEU A 70 -22.59 -46.28 53.48
CA LEU A 70 -21.47 -45.33 53.49
C LEU A 70 -21.82 -44.15 52.56
N ARG A 71 -21.87 -42.95 53.13
CA ARG A 71 -22.32 -41.72 52.46
C ARG A 71 -21.47 -40.52 52.83
N PRO A 72 -21.44 -39.47 51.98
CA PRO A 72 -22.08 -39.40 50.66
C PRO A 72 -21.36 -40.24 49.58
N LEU A 73 -22.09 -40.62 48.53
CA LEU A 73 -21.47 -41.15 47.31
C LEU A 73 -21.24 -40.01 46.32
N THR A 74 -20.04 -39.91 45.76
CA THR A 74 -19.78 -39.07 44.58
C THR A 74 -20.05 -39.91 43.33
N VAL A 75 -20.99 -39.47 42.51
CA VAL A 75 -21.36 -40.16 41.27
C VAL A 75 -20.82 -39.36 40.09
N VAL A 76 -20.13 -40.05 39.19
CA VAL A 76 -19.57 -39.46 37.97
C VAL A 76 -20.22 -40.15 36.77
N VAL A 77 -20.88 -39.34 35.94
CA VAL A 77 -21.39 -39.74 34.64
C VAL A 77 -20.40 -39.27 33.59
N ILE A 78 -20.02 -40.17 32.70
CA ILE A 78 -18.98 -39.91 31.70
C ILE A 78 -19.33 -40.58 30.37
N LEU A 79 -18.95 -39.96 29.26
CA LEU A 79 -19.07 -40.58 27.94
C LEU A 79 -18.08 -41.75 27.84
N ALA A 80 -18.54 -42.89 27.32
CA ALA A 80 -17.73 -44.09 27.16
C ALA A 80 -16.46 -43.82 26.35
N GLU A 81 -16.54 -42.95 25.33
CA GLU A 81 -15.38 -42.53 24.52
C GLU A 81 -14.29 -41.80 25.34
N ASN A 82 -14.67 -41.08 26.40
CA ASN A 82 -13.75 -40.37 27.29
C ASN A 82 -13.12 -41.28 28.36
N LEU A 83 -13.48 -42.57 28.38
CA LEU A 83 -12.91 -43.55 29.28
C LEU A 83 -11.83 -44.39 28.59
N PRO A 84 -10.69 -44.65 29.26
CA PRO A 84 -9.76 -45.70 28.87
C PRO A 84 -10.45 -47.07 28.84
N ASP A 85 -10.11 -47.93 27.87
CA ASP A 85 -10.76 -49.23 27.68
C ASP A 85 -10.78 -50.11 28.93
N ARG A 86 -9.72 -50.06 29.75
CA ARG A 86 -9.62 -50.81 31.02
C ARG A 86 -10.65 -50.41 32.08
N LEU A 87 -11.26 -49.23 31.96
CA LEU A 87 -12.30 -48.73 32.88
C LEU A 87 -13.71 -48.89 32.33
N ARG A 88 -13.84 -49.18 31.02
CA ARG A 88 -15.14 -49.38 30.37
C ARG A 88 -15.82 -50.65 30.85
N THR A 89 -17.14 -50.67 30.78
CA THR A 89 -17.92 -51.87 31.12
C THR A 89 -17.61 -53.01 30.15
N ASN A 90 -16.97 -54.05 30.66
CA ASN A 90 -16.86 -55.34 29.98
C ASN A 90 -17.70 -56.38 30.75
N LYS A 91 -18.75 -56.91 30.11
CA LYS A 91 -19.68 -57.88 30.71
C LYS A 91 -19.01 -59.22 31.09
N LEU A 92 -17.82 -59.49 30.58
CA LEU A 92 -17.06 -60.73 30.86
C LEU A 92 -16.08 -60.59 32.03
N LEU A 93 -15.76 -59.35 32.46
CA LEU A 93 -14.79 -59.09 33.53
C LEU A 93 -15.52 -58.75 34.84
N ARG A 94 -14.79 -58.33 35.86
CA ARG A 94 -15.35 -57.69 37.06
C ARG A 94 -15.49 -56.17 36.83
N PRO A 95 -16.31 -55.45 37.61
CA PRO A 95 -16.39 -54.00 37.50
C PRO A 95 -15.03 -53.37 37.76
N ALA A 96 -14.64 -52.44 36.90
CA ALA A 96 -13.36 -51.75 37.05
C ALA A 96 -13.37 -50.91 38.33
N THR A 97 -12.39 -51.12 39.20
CA THR A 97 -12.18 -50.32 40.41
C THR A 97 -11.19 -49.19 40.13
N THR A 98 -11.38 -48.05 40.78
CA THR A 98 -10.59 -46.83 40.54
C THR A 98 -10.73 -45.86 41.71
N THR A 99 -10.06 -44.71 41.64
CA THR A 99 -10.19 -43.62 42.61
C THR A 99 -10.70 -42.35 41.96
N LEU A 100 -11.38 -41.50 42.73
CA LEU A 100 -11.89 -40.21 42.27
C LEU A 100 -10.75 -39.31 41.75
N GLU A 101 -9.57 -39.39 42.38
CA GLU A 101 -8.34 -38.70 41.96
C GLU A 101 -7.96 -39.02 40.51
N ARG A 102 -7.97 -40.32 40.14
CA ARG A 102 -7.66 -40.78 38.78
C ARG A 102 -8.71 -40.32 37.76
N PHE A 103 -9.94 -40.04 38.23
CA PHE A 103 -11.02 -39.54 37.39
C PHE A 103 -10.96 -38.03 37.12
N LYS A 104 -10.21 -37.24 37.90
CA LYS A 104 -10.06 -35.79 37.67
C LYS A 104 -9.47 -35.46 36.29
N GLY A 105 -8.65 -36.37 35.72
CA GLY A 105 -8.08 -36.23 34.38
C GLY A 105 -9.01 -36.67 33.24
N CYS A 106 -10.15 -37.30 33.55
CA CYS A 106 -11.14 -37.70 32.56
C CYS A 106 -12.16 -36.56 32.36
N ARG A 107 -12.59 -36.34 31.11
CA ARG A 107 -13.62 -35.33 30.80
C ARG A 107 -15.01 -35.85 31.22
N SER A 108 -15.33 -35.73 32.51
CA SER A 108 -16.64 -36.10 33.03
C SER A 108 -17.74 -35.24 32.40
N LEU A 109 -18.89 -35.86 32.19
CA LEU A 109 -20.06 -35.19 31.65
C LEU A 109 -20.83 -34.47 32.77
N GLN A 110 -20.94 -35.14 33.92
CA GLN A 110 -21.66 -34.65 35.08
C GLN A 110 -21.11 -35.33 36.34
N THR A 111 -21.02 -34.59 37.43
CA THR A 111 -20.69 -35.12 38.76
C THR A 111 -21.72 -34.63 39.76
N PHE A 112 -22.21 -35.51 40.63
CA PHE A 112 -23.17 -35.15 41.69
C PHE A 112 -22.95 -35.96 42.97
N ILE A 113 -23.52 -35.47 44.07
CA ILE A 113 -23.37 -36.05 45.40
C ILE A 113 -24.69 -36.67 45.85
N VAL A 114 -24.68 -37.96 46.15
CA VAL A 114 -25.84 -38.70 46.66
C VAL A 114 -25.69 -38.89 48.16
N LYS A 115 -26.61 -38.29 48.92
CA LYS A 115 -26.69 -38.41 50.39
C LYS A 115 -27.76 -39.39 50.87
N LYS A 116 -28.65 -39.83 49.98
CA LYS A 116 -29.76 -40.75 50.28
C LYS A 116 -29.26 -42.14 50.65
N ARG A 117 -29.99 -42.93 51.47
CA ARG A 117 -29.53 -44.27 51.92
C ARG A 117 -29.58 -45.29 50.78
N ASP A 118 -29.15 -46.52 51.05
CA ASP A 118 -29.38 -47.61 50.09
C ASP A 118 -30.89 -47.80 49.88
N TYR A 119 -31.28 -48.18 48.66
CA TYR A 119 -32.67 -48.35 48.20
C TYR A 119 -33.52 -47.07 48.13
N ASP A 120 -32.95 -45.91 48.46
CA ASP A 120 -33.59 -44.61 48.22
C ASP A 120 -33.22 -44.07 46.83
N PRO A 121 -34.16 -43.93 45.88
CA PRO A 121 -33.86 -43.45 44.53
C PRO A 121 -33.43 -41.98 44.54
N TYR A 122 -32.36 -41.65 43.81
CA TYR A 122 -31.88 -40.29 43.57
C TYR A 122 -32.25 -39.84 42.15
N THR A 123 -32.96 -38.72 42.04
CA THR A 123 -33.35 -38.15 40.75
C THR A 123 -32.27 -37.22 40.22
N PHE A 124 -31.88 -37.40 38.97
CA PHE A 124 -30.95 -36.52 38.25
C PHE A 124 -31.33 -36.41 36.78
N THR A 125 -30.85 -35.38 36.09
CA THR A 125 -31.02 -35.24 34.64
C THR A 125 -29.69 -35.49 33.95
N ALA A 126 -29.63 -36.47 33.05
CA ALA A 126 -28.42 -36.80 32.31
C ALA A 126 -28.10 -35.69 31.28
N LEU A 127 -26.91 -35.09 31.38
CA LEU A 127 -26.45 -34.01 30.49
C LEU A 127 -25.83 -34.54 29.19
N ALA A 128 -26.48 -35.52 28.55
CA ALA A 128 -25.98 -36.27 27.39
C ALA A 128 -26.90 -36.11 26.17
N LYS A 129 -26.32 -36.08 24.97
CA LYS A 129 -27.05 -36.00 23.69
C LYS A 129 -27.62 -37.35 23.29
N ARG A 130 -28.70 -37.37 22.50
CA ARG A 130 -29.22 -38.59 21.86
C ARG A 130 -28.10 -39.31 21.10
N GLY A 131 -27.98 -40.61 21.34
CA GLY A 131 -26.93 -41.47 20.77
C GLY A 131 -25.68 -41.59 21.63
N ASP A 132 -25.45 -40.68 22.60
CA ASP A 132 -24.33 -40.76 23.51
C ASP A 132 -24.39 -42.07 24.32
N LYS A 133 -23.22 -42.70 24.47
CA LYS A 133 -23.03 -43.85 25.36
C LYS A 133 -22.39 -43.35 26.64
N ILE A 134 -23.11 -43.44 27.75
CA ILE A 134 -22.60 -43.05 29.06
C ILE A 134 -22.26 -44.26 29.92
N GLU A 135 -21.32 -44.06 30.81
CA GLU A 135 -21.00 -44.97 31.92
C GLU A 135 -21.08 -44.21 33.25
N VAL A 136 -21.36 -44.94 34.32
CA VAL A 136 -21.58 -44.37 35.65
C VAL A 136 -20.59 -45.00 36.63
N PHE A 137 -19.88 -44.15 37.36
CA PHE A 137 -19.02 -44.53 38.47
C PHE A 137 -19.59 -43.96 39.75
N ALA A 138 -19.43 -44.69 40.85
CA ALA A 138 -19.73 -44.18 42.18
C ALA A 138 -18.53 -44.41 43.10
N PHE A 139 -18.24 -43.38 43.90
CA PHE A 139 -17.10 -43.31 44.80
C PHE A 139 -17.59 -43.08 46.23
N PHE A 140 -17.00 -43.82 47.17
CA PHE A 140 -17.18 -43.63 48.59
C PHE A 140 -16.50 -42.34 49.08
N PRO A 141 -16.79 -41.88 50.31
CA PRO A 141 -16.14 -40.70 50.89
C PRO A 141 -14.60 -40.77 50.94
N ASN A 142 -14.03 -41.98 51.03
CA ASN A 142 -12.58 -42.20 51.00
C ASN A 142 -11.97 -42.08 49.58
N GLY A 143 -12.77 -41.75 48.56
CA GLY A 143 -12.35 -41.60 47.17
C GLY A 143 -12.20 -42.91 46.39
N THR A 144 -12.37 -44.08 47.00
CA THR A 144 -12.38 -45.36 46.28
C THR A 144 -13.74 -45.57 45.61
N GLY A 145 -13.75 -46.14 44.41
CA GLY A 145 -14.98 -46.36 43.67
C GLY A 145 -14.84 -47.43 42.60
N GLN A 146 -15.94 -47.68 41.90
CA GLN A 146 -15.98 -48.64 40.82
C GLN A 146 -16.99 -48.21 39.75
N ASN A 147 -16.86 -48.82 38.57
CA ASN A 147 -17.87 -48.74 37.54
C ASN A 147 -19.15 -49.44 38.01
N MET A 148 -20.31 -48.82 37.83
CA MET A 148 -21.60 -49.36 38.27
C MET A 148 -22.16 -50.42 37.33
N TRP A 149 -21.51 -50.70 36.20
CA TRP A 149 -22.01 -51.62 35.15
C TRP A 149 -23.36 -51.24 34.58
N LEU A 150 -23.54 -49.93 34.44
CA LEU A 150 -24.73 -49.33 33.86
C LEU A 150 -24.37 -48.59 32.56
N PRO A 151 -23.84 -49.27 31.51
CA PRO A 151 -23.71 -48.62 30.22
C PRO A 151 -25.11 -48.26 29.73
N ARG A 152 -25.31 -47.00 29.36
CA ARG A 152 -26.59 -46.52 28.82
C ARG A 152 -26.36 -45.80 27.51
N THR A 153 -27.30 -45.98 26.59
CA THR A 153 -27.38 -45.15 25.39
C THR A 153 -28.55 -44.20 25.56
N ILE A 154 -28.36 -42.91 25.27
CA ILE A 154 -29.44 -41.93 25.32
C ILE A 154 -30.37 -42.17 24.12
N SER A 155 -31.57 -42.66 24.37
CA SER A 155 -32.45 -43.21 23.33
C SER A 155 -33.25 -42.15 22.56
N SER A 156 -33.73 -41.12 23.25
CA SER A 156 -34.68 -40.13 22.71
C SER A 156 -34.69 -38.85 23.53
N GLY A 157 -35.21 -37.75 22.98
CA GLY A 157 -35.44 -36.49 23.68
C GLY A 157 -35.48 -35.32 22.69
N SER A 158 -36.38 -34.36 22.91
CA SER A 158 -36.65 -33.26 21.98
C SER A 158 -35.97 -31.95 22.39
N SER A 159 -35.48 -31.82 23.62
CA SER A 159 -34.87 -30.58 24.12
C SER A 159 -33.35 -30.73 24.28
N ALA A 160 -32.60 -29.79 23.71
CA ALA A 160 -31.19 -29.57 24.01
C ALA A 160 -30.99 -28.64 25.22
N SER A 161 -32.08 -28.27 25.90
CA SER A 161 -32.09 -27.17 26.88
C SER A 161 -31.30 -27.44 28.15
N CYS A 162 -31.03 -28.71 28.48
CA CYS A 162 -30.15 -29.07 29.60
C CYS A 162 -28.68 -29.16 29.20
N LEU A 163 -28.37 -29.24 27.91
CA LEU A 163 -27.00 -29.41 27.46
C LEU A 163 -26.21 -28.11 27.63
N PRO A 164 -24.95 -28.17 28.07
CA PRO A 164 -24.08 -26.99 28.07
C PRO A 164 -23.81 -26.55 26.63
N CYS A 165 -23.80 -25.23 26.41
CA CYS A 165 -23.45 -24.67 25.11
C CYS A 165 -21.95 -24.82 24.82
N ALA A 166 -21.58 -24.79 23.54
CA ALA A 166 -20.17 -24.75 23.16
C ALA A 166 -19.51 -23.49 23.74
N SER A 167 -18.18 -23.47 23.87
CA SER A 167 -17.46 -22.29 24.38
C SER A 167 -17.63 -21.04 23.51
N THR A 168 -17.96 -21.24 22.24
CA THR A 168 -18.27 -20.19 21.25
C THR A 168 -19.74 -19.77 21.24
N GLU A 169 -20.54 -20.31 22.14
CA GLU A 169 -21.97 -20.10 22.26
C GLU A 169 -22.33 -19.69 23.69
N TYR A 170 -23.48 -19.04 23.84
CA TYR A 170 -24.09 -18.80 25.14
C TYR A 170 -25.49 -19.42 25.18
N LYS A 171 -25.96 -19.69 26.39
CA LYS A 171 -27.34 -20.12 26.61
C LYS A 171 -28.23 -18.88 26.62
N ASP A 172 -29.09 -18.74 25.63
CA ASP A 172 -30.10 -17.70 25.57
C ASP A 172 -31.19 -18.00 26.60
N SER A 173 -31.33 -17.13 27.60
CA SER A 173 -32.30 -17.27 28.69
C SER A 173 -33.75 -17.25 28.21
N SER A 174 -34.04 -16.60 27.08
CA SER A 174 -35.40 -16.47 26.55
C SER A 174 -35.86 -17.73 25.81
N THR A 175 -34.97 -18.35 25.03
CA THR A 175 -35.28 -19.53 24.22
C THR A 175 -34.80 -20.84 24.83
N ASN A 176 -33.97 -20.79 25.88
CA ASN A 176 -33.24 -21.92 26.45
C ASN A 176 -32.42 -22.72 25.42
N LYS A 177 -31.99 -22.08 24.34
CA LYS A 177 -31.16 -22.65 23.27
C LYS A 177 -29.77 -22.03 23.28
N CYS A 178 -28.82 -22.72 22.69
CA CYS A 178 -27.48 -22.19 22.47
C CYS A 178 -27.49 -21.30 21.23
N ALA A 179 -26.89 -20.12 21.36
CA ALA A 179 -26.73 -19.14 20.28
C ALA A 179 -25.26 -18.72 20.18
N PRO A 180 -24.76 -18.40 18.98
CA PRO A 180 -23.36 -18.06 18.78
C PRO A 180 -23.01 -16.74 19.48
N CYS A 181 -21.86 -16.69 20.15
CA CYS A 181 -21.40 -15.48 20.84
C CYS A 181 -21.24 -14.27 19.91
N SER A 182 -20.90 -14.51 18.64
CA SER A 182 -20.77 -13.48 17.62
C SER A 182 -22.09 -12.75 17.31
N SER A 183 -23.26 -13.32 17.63
CA SER A 183 -24.55 -12.65 17.43
C SER A 183 -24.84 -11.57 18.47
N LEU A 184 -24.27 -11.67 19.68
CA LEU A 184 -24.36 -10.63 20.71
C LEU A 184 -23.18 -9.67 20.67
N PHE A 185 -21.98 -10.22 20.47
CA PHE A 185 -20.73 -9.48 20.54
C PHE A 185 -19.92 -9.76 19.27
N ALA A 186 -19.89 -8.79 18.36
CA ALA A 186 -19.06 -8.87 17.15
C ALA A 186 -17.60 -9.21 17.53
N ASN A 187 -16.98 -10.09 16.75
CA ASN A 187 -15.62 -10.60 16.97
C ASN A 187 -15.41 -11.38 18.27
N SER A 188 -16.46 -11.82 18.98
CA SER A 188 -16.31 -12.67 20.16
C SER A 188 -16.12 -14.14 19.81
N THR A 189 -15.13 -14.78 20.42
CA THR A 189 -14.88 -16.23 20.31
C THR A 189 -15.38 -17.01 21.52
N SER A 190 -15.69 -16.34 22.63
CA SER A 190 -16.42 -16.90 23.77
C SER A 190 -17.10 -15.79 24.58
N CYS A 191 -18.24 -16.10 25.21
CA CYS A 191 -19.07 -15.11 25.90
C CYS A 191 -19.95 -15.74 26.99
N THR A 192 -20.56 -14.87 27.80
CA THR A 192 -21.79 -15.17 28.55
C THR A 192 -22.97 -14.50 27.84
N ALA A 193 -24.18 -14.67 28.38
CA ALA A 193 -25.34 -13.93 27.90
C ALA A 193 -25.21 -12.39 28.04
N THR A 194 -24.22 -11.89 28.78
CA THR A 194 -24.08 -10.45 29.10
C THR A 194 -22.71 -9.85 28.77
N ALA A 195 -21.68 -10.65 28.50
CA ALA A 195 -20.35 -10.13 28.18
C ALA A 195 -19.50 -11.08 27.33
N ALA A 196 -18.68 -10.52 26.43
CA ALA A 196 -17.60 -11.24 25.76
C ALA A 196 -16.49 -11.62 26.76
N LYS A 197 -15.90 -12.80 26.59
CA LYS A 197 -14.76 -13.32 27.37
C LYS A 197 -13.47 -13.37 26.57
N THR A 198 -13.55 -13.75 25.30
CA THR A 198 -12.41 -13.76 24.37
C THR A 198 -12.84 -13.21 23.01
N CYS A 199 -11.87 -12.68 22.27
CA CYS A 199 -12.10 -11.99 21.00
C CYS A 199 -11.21 -12.60 19.89
N SER A 200 -11.73 -12.67 18.67
CA SER A 200 -10.96 -12.94 17.45
C SER A 200 -10.22 -11.69 16.97
N TYR A 201 -10.71 -10.51 17.33
CA TYR A 201 -10.08 -9.23 17.06
C TYR A 201 -10.30 -8.27 18.24
N GLY A 202 -9.22 -7.67 18.74
CA GLY A 202 -9.26 -6.73 19.85
C GLY A 202 -9.06 -7.35 21.23
N VAL A 203 -9.33 -6.55 22.25
CA VAL A 203 -9.33 -6.93 23.67
C VAL A 203 -10.73 -6.75 24.26
N VAL A 204 -11.03 -7.48 25.34
CA VAL A 204 -12.29 -7.32 26.06
C VAL A 204 -12.24 -6.03 26.89
N THR A 205 -13.10 -5.06 26.60
CA THR A 205 -13.27 -3.82 27.39
C THR A 205 -14.75 -3.53 27.56
N GLY A 206 -15.20 -3.36 28.80
CA GLY A 206 -16.63 -3.12 29.09
C GLY A 206 -17.56 -4.24 28.61
N GLY A 207 -17.08 -5.50 28.59
CA GLY A 207 -17.85 -6.66 28.12
C GLY A 207 -17.98 -6.79 26.60
N LYS A 208 -17.27 -5.96 25.81
CA LYS A 208 -17.26 -6.01 24.35
C LYS A 208 -15.85 -6.24 23.82
N CYS A 209 -15.75 -6.79 22.61
CA CYS A 209 -14.49 -6.86 21.87
C CYS A 209 -14.24 -5.54 21.16
N VAL A 210 -13.16 -4.84 21.54
CA VAL A 210 -12.77 -3.56 20.94
C VAL A 210 -11.30 -3.57 20.57
N ALA A 211 -10.92 -2.89 19.49
CA ALA A 211 -9.51 -2.70 19.18
C ALA A 211 -8.80 -2.01 20.35
N LYS A 212 -7.59 -2.48 20.68
CA LYS A 212 -6.78 -1.86 21.72
C LYS A 212 -6.49 -0.40 21.35
N ARG A 213 -6.70 0.53 22.29
CA ARG A 213 -6.31 1.93 22.10
C ARG A 213 -4.80 2.03 22.17
N CYS A 214 -4.19 2.50 21.09
CA CYS A 214 -2.75 2.70 20.99
C CYS A 214 -2.37 4.17 21.15
N SER A 215 -1.12 4.41 21.54
CA SER A 215 -0.57 5.77 21.61
C SER A 215 -0.31 6.34 20.20
N THR A 216 0.12 7.59 20.14
CA THR A 216 0.55 8.20 18.87
C THR A 216 1.67 7.39 18.22
N ARG A 217 1.69 7.34 16.88
CA ARG A 217 2.57 6.48 16.06
C ARG A 217 2.40 4.96 16.21
N GLN A 218 1.30 4.52 16.82
CA GLN A 218 0.99 3.10 16.93
C GLN A 218 -0.40 2.79 16.41
N TRP A 219 -0.61 1.56 15.94
CA TRP A 219 -1.90 1.03 15.52
C TRP A 219 -2.17 -0.36 16.12
N PRO A 220 -3.42 -0.82 16.19
CA PRO A 220 -3.83 -2.03 16.93
C PRO A 220 -3.31 -3.39 16.39
N GLY A 221 -2.51 -3.38 15.31
CA GLY A 221 -2.07 -4.60 14.64
C GLY A 221 -3.22 -5.38 13.97
N PRO A 222 -2.89 -6.46 13.22
CA PRO A 222 -3.88 -7.24 12.48
C PRO A 222 -4.94 -7.92 13.35
N ASN A 223 -4.56 -8.28 14.58
CA ASN A 223 -5.44 -8.94 15.55
C ASN A 223 -6.10 -7.96 16.52
N GLY A 224 -5.81 -6.65 16.44
CA GLY A 224 -6.40 -5.63 17.29
C GLY A 224 -5.96 -5.67 18.77
N ASP A 225 -5.11 -6.61 19.17
CA ASP A 225 -4.77 -6.95 20.56
C ASP A 225 -3.41 -6.37 21.03
N GLN A 226 -2.62 -5.85 20.10
CA GLN A 226 -1.29 -5.28 20.34
C GLN A 226 -1.17 -3.89 19.75
N CYS A 227 -0.17 -3.12 20.16
CA CYS A 227 0.11 -1.83 19.53
C CYS A 227 1.44 -1.92 18.79
N ILE A 228 1.39 -1.81 17.47
CA ILE A 228 2.52 -1.91 16.57
C ILE A 228 2.86 -0.52 16.07
N VAL A 229 4.14 -0.20 15.93
CA VAL A 229 4.59 1.08 15.36
C VAL A 229 4.10 1.19 13.92
N CYS A 230 3.70 2.40 13.49
CA CYS A 230 3.36 2.63 12.09
C CYS A 230 4.52 2.17 11.18
N PRO A 231 4.25 1.39 10.12
CA PRO A 231 5.27 0.94 9.17
C PRO A 231 6.07 2.09 8.55
N ASP A 232 5.40 3.22 8.33
CA ASP A 232 5.99 4.46 7.85
C ASP A 232 6.65 5.24 9.01
N ALA A 233 7.98 5.34 8.95
CA ALA A 233 8.80 5.98 9.99
C ALA A 233 8.52 7.49 10.16
N VAL A 234 7.98 8.15 9.13
CA VAL A 234 7.62 9.57 9.17
C VAL A 234 6.13 9.79 9.42
N ALA A 235 5.33 8.74 9.59
CA ALA A 235 3.95 8.86 10.03
C ALA A 235 3.87 9.36 11.49
N ARG A 236 2.85 10.19 11.75
CA ARG A 236 2.47 10.60 13.10
C ARG A 236 1.28 9.78 13.62
N SER A 237 0.40 9.37 12.71
CA SER A 237 -0.66 8.38 12.95
C SER A 237 -0.85 7.50 11.73
N CYS A 238 -1.32 6.28 11.96
CA CYS A 238 -1.73 5.34 10.94
C CYS A 238 -3.10 4.75 11.28
N ASP A 239 -3.80 4.23 10.27
CA ASP A 239 -5.08 3.55 10.43
C ASP A 239 -4.91 2.12 10.97
N ALA A 240 -6.04 1.41 11.09
CA ALA A 240 -6.07 0.03 11.57
C ALA A 240 -5.44 -0.98 10.59
N GLN A 241 -4.98 -0.55 9.42
CA GLN A 241 -4.26 -1.34 8.43
C GLN A 241 -2.78 -0.92 8.36
N GLY A 242 -2.34 0.01 9.21
CA GLY A 242 -0.98 0.52 9.23
C GLY A 242 -0.70 1.57 8.16
N LYS A 243 -1.70 2.09 7.45
CA LYS A 243 -1.51 3.17 6.46
C LYS A 243 -1.46 4.54 7.14
N SER A 244 -0.54 5.39 6.70
CA SER A 244 -0.37 6.74 7.25
C SER A 244 -1.63 7.59 7.07
N THR A 245 -2.16 8.12 8.17
CA THR A 245 -3.31 9.04 8.19
C THR A 245 -2.90 10.48 8.53
N SER A 246 -1.73 10.64 9.14
CA SER A 246 -1.09 11.94 9.29
C SER A 246 0.43 11.78 9.33
N CYS A 247 1.14 12.80 8.87
CA CYS A 247 2.58 12.78 8.70
C CYS A 247 3.26 13.76 9.64
N SER A 248 4.44 13.40 10.12
CA SER A 248 5.33 14.35 10.79
C SER A 248 5.97 15.32 9.78
N LEU A 249 6.09 14.90 8.52
CA LEU A 249 6.58 15.67 7.37
C LEU A 249 5.78 15.29 6.12
N GLY A 250 5.30 16.29 5.38
CA GLY A 250 4.52 16.08 4.15
C GLY A 250 3.04 15.78 4.38
N VAL A 251 2.38 15.25 3.35
CA VAL A 251 0.97 14.85 3.38
C VAL A 251 0.84 13.35 3.10
N PRO A 252 -0.14 12.66 3.73
CA PRO A 252 -0.41 11.27 3.39
C PRO A 252 -0.97 11.18 1.96
N THR A 253 -0.36 10.34 1.13
CA THR A 253 -0.84 10.00 -0.22
C THR A 253 -0.83 8.48 -0.32
N ASP A 254 -1.98 7.89 -0.66
CA ASP A 254 -2.18 6.42 -0.73
C ASP A 254 -1.72 5.63 0.50
N GLY A 255 -1.77 6.26 1.69
CA GLY A 255 -1.38 5.62 2.94
C GLY A 255 0.11 5.66 3.25
N VAL A 256 0.89 6.51 2.55
CA VAL A 256 2.32 6.76 2.82
C VAL A 256 2.56 8.26 2.91
N CYS A 257 3.44 8.68 3.81
CA CYS A 257 3.88 10.06 3.92
C CYS A 257 4.97 10.36 2.90
N LEU A 258 4.67 11.25 1.94
CA LEU A 258 5.62 11.67 0.92
C LEU A 258 6.37 12.94 1.34
N CYS A 259 7.68 12.95 1.11
CA CYS A 259 8.51 14.17 1.23
C CYS A 259 8.05 15.22 0.18
N PRO A 260 8.20 16.53 0.47
CA PRO A 260 7.91 17.59 -0.50
C PRO A 260 8.71 17.43 -1.81
N THR A 261 8.17 17.97 -2.91
CA THR A 261 8.84 18.01 -4.23
C THR A 261 10.28 18.55 -4.10
N ALA A 262 11.23 17.89 -4.79
CA ALA A 262 12.68 18.10 -4.72
C ALA A 262 13.43 17.51 -3.50
N THR A 263 12.82 16.60 -2.75
CA THR A 263 13.50 15.84 -1.69
C THR A 263 13.10 14.35 -1.68
N TYR A 264 13.96 13.46 -1.18
CA TYR A 264 13.70 12.02 -1.10
C TYR A 264 13.98 11.46 0.31
N PRO A 265 13.35 10.33 0.70
CA PRO A 265 13.56 9.75 2.03
C PRO A 265 15.00 9.27 2.23
N SER A 266 15.59 9.58 3.39
CA SER A 266 16.93 9.06 3.74
C SER A 266 16.91 7.52 3.82
N PRO A 267 17.78 6.79 3.08
CA PRO A 267 17.78 5.32 3.06
C PRO A 267 18.02 4.66 4.43
N ASN A 268 18.64 5.37 5.36
CA ASN A 268 19.11 4.78 6.61
C ASN A 268 18.11 4.85 7.76
N GLY A 269 16.91 5.43 7.59
CA GLY A 269 15.87 5.47 8.64
C GLY A 269 16.33 6.04 9.98
N ALA A 270 17.51 6.65 10.04
CA ALA A 270 18.20 6.96 11.28
C ALA A 270 17.62 8.25 11.82
N TYR A 271 16.80 8.07 12.86
CA TYR A 271 16.18 9.10 13.65
C TYR A 271 17.25 9.96 14.36
N HIS A 272 17.87 10.91 13.64
CA HIS A 272 18.80 11.85 14.27
C HIS A 272 17.98 12.89 15.04
N ARG A 273 17.95 12.76 16.37
CA ARG A 273 17.12 13.52 17.33
C ARG A 273 17.24 15.05 17.31
N THR A 274 18.07 15.64 16.45
CA THR A 274 18.47 17.05 16.59
C THR A 274 18.41 17.90 15.32
N SER A 275 17.99 17.37 14.17
CA SER A 275 17.70 18.24 13.02
C SER A 275 16.69 17.65 12.04
N SER A 276 15.83 18.51 11.55
CA SER A 276 14.59 18.33 10.77
C SER A 276 14.78 17.73 9.36
N ARG A 277 15.72 16.79 9.15
CA ARG A 277 16.11 16.34 7.79
C ARG A 277 15.93 14.84 7.60
N SER A 278 14.69 14.38 7.59
CA SER A 278 14.33 13.03 7.10
C SER A 278 14.33 12.93 5.57
N CYS A 279 14.30 14.08 4.89
CA CYS A 279 14.33 14.19 3.44
C CYS A 279 15.67 14.79 3.00
N LEU A 280 16.39 14.07 2.15
CA LEU A 280 17.62 14.54 1.52
C LEU A 280 17.26 15.32 0.24
N PRO A 281 17.98 16.41 -0.08
CA PRO A 281 17.76 17.15 -1.31
C PRO A 281 18.07 16.27 -2.53
N CYS A 282 17.30 16.42 -3.61
CA CYS A 282 17.64 15.83 -4.89
C CYS A 282 19.01 16.32 -5.40
N PRO A 283 19.64 15.62 -6.37
CA PRO A 283 20.88 16.07 -6.99
C PRO A 283 20.78 17.49 -7.54
N LEU A 284 21.92 18.20 -7.62
CA LEU A 284 21.98 19.54 -8.21
C LEU A 284 21.29 19.57 -9.59
N ASN A 285 20.54 20.63 -9.86
CA ASN A 285 19.74 20.84 -11.08
C ASN A 285 18.54 19.89 -11.27
N ALA A 286 18.18 19.04 -10.31
CA ALA A 286 16.97 18.22 -10.37
C ALA A 286 15.76 18.91 -9.76
N THR A 287 14.60 18.84 -10.43
CA THR A 287 13.30 19.30 -9.89
C THR A 287 12.55 18.18 -9.16
N ALA A 288 12.88 16.92 -9.48
CA ALA A 288 12.33 15.74 -8.83
C ALA A 288 13.37 14.60 -8.83
N CYS A 289 13.29 13.73 -7.83
CA CYS A 289 14.08 12.52 -7.75
C CYS A 289 13.28 11.38 -7.12
N ASN A 290 13.67 10.14 -7.40
CA ASN A 290 13.04 8.96 -6.83
C ASN A 290 13.52 8.68 -5.40
N SER A 291 13.00 7.61 -4.79
CA SER A 291 13.34 7.19 -3.42
C SER A 291 14.81 6.85 -3.20
N ASN A 292 15.59 6.63 -4.25
CA ASN A 292 17.04 6.38 -4.17
C ASN A 292 17.87 7.65 -4.42
N GLY A 293 17.24 8.82 -4.51
CA GLY A 293 17.91 10.08 -4.78
C GLY A 293 18.37 10.26 -6.23
N ARG A 294 17.87 9.46 -7.18
CA ARG A 294 18.15 9.63 -8.61
C ARG A 294 17.17 10.62 -9.23
N ALA A 295 17.67 11.61 -9.95
CA ALA A 295 16.86 12.59 -10.65
C ALA A 295 15.87 11.92 -11.62
N THR A 296 14.62 12.33 -11.58
CA THR A 296 13.56 11.92 -12.51
C THR A 296 13.09 13.08 -13.39
N ASN A 297 13.47 14.31 -13.04
CA ASN A 297 13.28 15.49 -13.86
C ASN A 297 14.36 16.53 -13.54
N CYS A 298 14.79 17.30 -14.55
CA CYS A 298 15.87 18.26 -14.46
C CYS A 298 15.38 19.67 -14.79
N THR A 299 15.80 20.64 -13.98
CA THR A 299 15.74 22.07 -14.30
C THR A 299 16.78 22.46 -15.35
N TYR A 300 17.92 21.77 -15.37
CA TYR A 300 18.99 21.99 -16.34
C TYR A 300 19.73 20.67 -16.65
N GLY A 301 19.96 20.39 -17.92
CA GLY A 301 20.60 19.16 -18.40
C GLY A 301 19.63 18.00 -18.63
N MET A 302 20.20 16.86 -19.02
CA MET A 302 19.50 15.59 -19.16
C MET A 302 19.85 14.62 -18.02
N ILE A 303 18.98 13.63 -17.79
CA ILE A 303 19.20 12.60 -16.78
C ILE A 303 20.23 11.60 -17.32
N THR A 304 21.34 11.45 -16.59
CA THR A 304 22.38 10.45 -16.88
C THR A 304 22.01 9.07 -16.31
N ASP A 305 22.70 8.02 -16.75
CA ASP A 305 22.53 6.65 -16.20
C ASP A 305 22.81 6.56 -14.68
N ALA A 306 23.64 7.48 -14.19
CA ALA A 306 23.93 7.64 -12.76
C ALA A 306 22.79 8.33 -11.99
N GLY A 307 21.74 8.80 -12.66
CA GLY A 307 20.61 9.52 -12.06
C GLY A 307 20.94 10.95 -11.67
N LYS A 308 21.88 11.61 -12.36
CA LYS A 308 22.24 13.02 -12.16
C LYS A 308 21.79 13.85 -13.37
N CYS A 309 21.46 15.11 -13.13
CA CYS A 309 21.22 16.10 -14.17
C CYS A 309 22.54 16.70 -14.65
N GLN A 310 22.87 16.52 -15.93
CA GLN A 310 24.11 17.01 -16.52
C GLN A 310 23.85 17.59 -17.90
N ALA A 311 24.55 18.67 -18.26
CA ALA A 311 24.47 19.25 -19.58
C ALA A 311 24.91 18.26 -20.67
N VAL A 312 24.27 18.31 -21.82
CA VAL A 312 24.72 17.56 -23.00
C VAL A 312 26.12 17.99 -23.42
N THR A 313 26.89 17.04 -23.91
CA THR A 313 28.17 17.34 -24.56
C THR A 313 27.93 17.43 -26.07
N CYS A 314 28.04 18.64 -26.61
CA CYS A 314 27.84 18.89 -28.03
C CYS A 314 29.07 18.44 -28.84
N PRO A 315 28.90 17.78 -30.00
CA PRO A 315 29.99 17.54 -30.93
C PRO A 315 30.69 18.84 -31.33
N ASN A 316 32.00 18.80 -31.53
CA ASN A 316 32.82 19.93 -32.00
C ASN A 316 32.71 21.21 -31.15
N GLN A 317 32.53 21.08 -29.83
CA GLN A 317 32.35 22.22 -28.91
C GLN A 317 31.13 23.09 -29.25
N GLY A 318 30.09 22.50 -29.85
CA GLY A 318 28.85 23.22 -30.15
C GLY A 318 28.20 23.84 -28.91
N ILE A 319 27.42 24.90 -29.12
CA ILE A 319 26.75 25.61 -28.03
C ILE A 319 25.60 24.76 -27.49
N VAL A 320 25.48 24.68 -26.17
CA VAL A 320 24.36 24.02 -25.49
C VAL A 320 23.21 25.03 -25.33
N ASN A 321 21.97 24.59 -25.49
CA ASN A 321 20.81 25.44 -25.27
C ASN A 321 20.70 25.92 -23.81
N THR A 322 19.82 26.89 -23.55
CA THR A 322 19.61 27.45 -22.21
C THR A 322 19.15 26.43 -21.17
N LYS A 323 18.51 25.33 -21.60
CA LYS A 323 18.06 24.24 -20.72
C LYS A 323 19.14 23.18 -20.49
N GLY A 324 20.26 23.21 -21.20
CA GLY A 324 21.35 22.26 -21.00
C GLY A 324 21.13 20.89 -21.65
N ASP A 325 19.99 20.64 -22.31
CA ASP A 325 19.54 19.31 -22.72
C ASP A 325 19.68 19.04 -24.22
N GLU A 326 20.01 20.06 -25.02
CA GLU A 326 20.23 19.92 -26.46
C GLU A 326 21.36 20.82 -26.95
N SER A 327 21.97 20.44 -28.08
CA SER A 327 22.93 21.28 -28.82
C SER A 327 22.19 22.21 -29.78
N CYS A 328 22.66 23.45 -29.92
CA CYS A 328 22.21 24.32 -31.01
C CYS A 328 22.56 23.67 -32.35
N ALA A 329 21.57 23.45 -33.23
CA ALA A 329 21.78 22.92 -34.57
C ALA A 329 22.49 23.93 -35.47
N ASP A 330 22.22 25.21 -35.21
CA ASP A 330 22.85 26.35 -35.86
C ASP A 330 24.30 26.53 -35.43
N LYS A 331 25.24 26.29 -36.34
CA LYS A 331 26.68 26.46 -36.08
C LYS A 331 27.10 27.92 -35.95
N ALA A 332 26.29 28.85 -36.47
CA ALA A 332 26.54 30.28 -36.36
C ALA A 332 25.88 30.89 -35.11
N ALA A 333 25.16 30.10 -34.29
CA ALA A 333 24.59 30.59 -33.04
C ALA A 333 25.65 30.75 -31.95
N ALA A 334 25.57 31.85 -31.21
CA ALA A 334 26.29 32.05 -29.96
C ALA A 334 25.48 31.60 -28.74
N SER A 335 24.15 31.54 -28.87
CA SER A 335 23.24 30.95 -27.88
C SER A 335 21.93 30.51 -28.54
N CYS A 336 21.24 29.52 -27.96
CA CYS A 336 19.93 29.07 -28.42
C CYS A 336 19.02 28.66 -27.24
N SER A 337 17.70 28.74 -27.43
CA SER A 337 16.71 28.26 -26.44
C SER A 337 16.29 26.81 -26.66
N SER A 338 16.46 26.31 -27.89
CA SER A 338 16.30 24.91 -28.29
C SER A 338 17.22 24.62 -29.48
N ALA A 339 17.34 23.36 -29.89
CA ALA A 339 18.19 23.00 -31.03
C ALA A 339 17.96 23.87 -32.29
N ASN A 340 16.71 24.27 -32.57
CA ASN A 340 16.35 24.99 -33.79
C ASN A 340 16.04 26.48 -33.59
N ILE A 341 16.17 27.02 -32.38
CA ILE A 341 15.83 28.42 -32.08
C ILE A 341 17.05 29.12 -31.49
N SER A 342 17.86 29.70 -32.37
CA SER A 342 18.93 30.61 -32.00
C SER A 342 18.36 31.83 -31.28
N THR A 343 19.04 32.28 -30.23
CA THR A 343 18.69 33.48 -29.46
C THR A 343 19.72 34.59 -29.62
N SER A 344 20.96 34.22 -29.97
CA SER A 344 21.98 35.17 -30.43
C SER A 344 22.90 34.47 -31.43
N CYS A 345 23.53 35.27 -32.28
CA CYS A 345 24.44 34.80 -33.30
C CYS A 345 25.89 35.14 -32.96
N GLY A 346 26.82 34.36 -33.50
CA GLY A 346 28.24 34.65 -33.46
C GLY A 346 28.57 35.88 -34.30
N TYR A 347 29.82 36.34 -34.17
CA TYR A 347 30.29 37.54 -34.85
C TYR A 347 30.07 37.46 -36.37
N ALA A 348 29.61 38.56 -36.97
CA ALA A 348 29.25 38.67 -38.38
C ALA A 348 27.98 37.91 -38.81
N PHE A 349 27.16 37.42 -37.88
CA PHE A 349 25.88 36.80 -38.20
C PHE A 349 24.72 37.55 -37.53
N LYS A 350 23.57 37.56 -38.19
CA LYS A 350 22.34 38.18 -37.67
C LYS A 350 21.29 37.14 -37.39
N LEU A 351 20.50 37.37 -36.34
CA LEU A 351 19.34 36.53 -36.08
C LEU A 351 18.33 36.71 -37.22
N GLY A 352 18.01 35.62 -37.92
CA GLY A 352 16.99 35.62 -38.95
C GLY A 352 15.58 35.73 -38.38
N ASP A 353 14.60 35.88 -39.26
CA ASP A 353 13.19 35.85 -38.86
C ASP A 353 12.78 34.46 -38.38
N HIS A 354 11.85 34.42 -37.42
CA HIS A 354 11.30 33.16 -36.95
C HIS A 354 10.42 32.52 -38.03
N ASN A 355 10.80 31.33 -38.48
CA ASN A 355 10.02 30.54 -39.41
C ASN A 355 8.97 29.73 -38.62
N THR A 356 7.72 30.17 -38.69
CA THR A 356 6.57 29.53 -38.01
C THR A 356 6.25 28.14 -38.54
N THR A 357 6.63 27.82 -39.78
CA THR A 357 6.34 26.52 -40.41
C THR A 357 7.28 25.42 -39.90
N SER A 358 8.57 25.74 -39.75
CA SER A 358 9.57 24.82 -39.21
C SER A 358 9.84 25.01 -37.71
N ASN A 359 9.16 25.97 -37.07
CA ASN A 359 9.40 26.41 -35.69
C ASN A 359 10.89 26.62 -35.41
N SER A 360 11.54 27.43 -36.24
CA SER A 360 12.99 27.60 -36.19
C SER A 360 13.40 29.05 -36.41
N THR A 361 14.47 29.46 -35.75
CA THR A 361 15.15 30.73 -35.97
C THR A 361 16.63 30.44 -36.11
N PHE A 362 17.19 30.75 -37.29
CA PHE A 362 18.60 30.52 -37.60
C PHE A 362 19.33 31.84 -37.83
N CYS A 363 20.62 31.82 -37.54
CA CYS A 363 21.56 32.87 -37.85
C CYS A 363 21.80 32.92 -39.36
N THR A 364 21.74 34.12 -39.90
CA THR A 364 21.96 34.43 -41.31
C THR A 364 23.27 35.17 -41.46
N GLY A 365 23.92 35.03 -42.63
CA GLY A 365 25.23 35.62 -42.91
C GLY A 365 26.21 34.60 -43.52
N PRO A 366 27.52 34.86 -43.44
CA PRO A 366 28.15 35.96 -42.73
C PRO A 366 27.89 37.33 -43.40
N PHE A 367 28.01 38.40 -42.62
CA PHE A 367 27.84 39.78 -43.03
C PHE A 367 29.15 40.55 -43.00
N SER A 368 29.24 41.57 -43.83
CA SER A 368 30.27 42.60 -43.73
C SER A 368 29.63 43.99 -43.80
N SER A 369 30.11 44.91 -42.99
CA SER A 369 29.67 46.29 -42.98
C SER A 369 30.30 47.00 -44.16
N ARG A 370 29.50 47.68 -44.97
CA ARG A 370 29.96 48.49 -46.10
C ARG A 370 29.58 49.94 -45.84
N TYR A 371 30.58 50.79 -45.96
CA TYR A 371 30.47 52.23 -45.89
C TYR A 371 30.83 52.76 -47.27
N GLY A 372 29.81 53.09 -48.06
CA GLY A 372 30.03 53.87 -49.28
C GLY A 372 28.98 53.80 -50.38
N ASN A 373 28.80 54.95 -51.05
CA ASN A 373 28.25 55.09 -52.41
C ASN A 373 28.80 56.38 -53.09
N GLY A 374 30.07 56.73 -52.84
CA GLY A 374 30.64 58.04 -53.18
C GLY A 374 32.17 58.11 -53.09
N LYS A 375 32.73 59.26 -53.50
CA LYS A 375 34.18 59.52 -53.58
C LYS A 375 34.81 59.76 -52.19
N TYR A 376 34.99 58.71 -51.39
CA TYR A 376 35.61 58.85 -50.06
C TYR A 376 37.13 58.95 -50.12
N LYS A 377 37.69 59.83 -49.29
CA LYS A 377 39.14 60.01 -49.09
C LYS A 377 39.58 59.29 -47.84
N TYR A 378 40.10 58.09 -48.01
CA TYR A 378 40.81 57.37 -46.95
C TYR A 378 42.28 57.22 -47.31
N GLY A 379 43.12 57.32 -46.29
CA GLY A 379 44.54 57.03 -46.46
C GLY A 379 44.81 55.59 -46.25
N MET A 380 45.31 54.97 -47.30
CA MET A 380 45.94 53.68 -47.19
C MET A 380 47.36 53.89 -46.67
N THR A 381 47.70 53.24 -45.57
CA THR A 381 49.11 53.05 -45.21
C THR A 381 49.76 52.18 -46.28
N THR A 382 51.07 52.35 -46.50
CA THR A 382 51.84 51.50 -47.43
C THR A 382 52.00 50.04 -46.97
N THR A 383 51.40 49.67 -45.83
CA THR A 383 51.54 48.36 -45.16
C THR A 383 50.37 47.40 -45.35
N GLY A 384 49.35 47.76 -46.15
CA GLY A 384 48.28 46.84 -46.53
C GLY A 384 48.74 45.75 -47.51
N PHE A 385 48.02 44.63 -47.55
CA PHE A 385 48.27 43.54 -48.51
C PHE A 385 47.10 43.33 -49.47
N VAL A 386 47.42 42.77 -50.64
CA VAL A 386 46.45 42.45 -51.68
C VAL A 386 45.69 41.19 -51.28
N LEU A 387 44.36 41.27 -51.19
CA LEU A 387 43.50 40.09 -51.00
C LEU A 387 43.31 39.37 -52.33
N THR A 388 42.93 40.13 -53.36
CA THR A 388 42.82 39.66 -54.73
C THR A 388 43.03 40.81 -55.71
N SER A 389 43.56 40.51 -56.90
CA SER A 389 43.65 41.47 -58.00
C SER A 389 42.40 41.50 -58.89
N THR A 390 41.42 40.61 -58.66
CA THR A 390 40.28 40.39 -59.57
C THR A 390 38.90 40.42 -58.90
N ALA A 391 38.77 41.00 -57.70
CA ALA A 391 37.45 41.17 -57.09
C ALA A 391 36.55 42.03 -57.98
N SER A 392 35.57 41.42 -58.64
CA SER A 392 34.66 42.09 -59.55
C SER A 392 33.60 42.94 -58.85
N SER A 393 33.51 42.88 -57.51
CA SER A 393 32.57 43.66 -56.71
C SER A 393 33.08 43.84 -55.27
N ALA A 394 32.53 44.84 -54.57
CA ALA A 394 32.76 45.03 -53.14
C ALA A 394 32.36 43.81 -52.31
N ALA A 395 31.29 43.09 -52.70
CA ALA A 395 30.86 41.86 -52.03
C ALA A 395 31.88 40.72 -52.16
N ALA A 396 32.48 40.56 -53.35
CA ALA A 396 33.56 39.60 -53.57
C ALA A 396 34.79 39.96 -52.72
N CYS A 397 35.14 41.24 -52.67
CA CYS A 397 36.24 41.72 -51.82
C CYS A 397 36.01 41.45 -50.33
N ALA A 398 34.79 41.70 -49.85
CA ALA A 398 34.40 41.43 -48.47
C ALA A 398 34.40 39.93 -48.15
N ALA A 399 33.99 39.07 -49.09
CA ALA A 399 34.05 37.61 -48.94
C ALA A 399 35.50 37.10 -48.88
N ASP A 400 36.39 37.64 -49.69
CA ASP A 400 37.82 37.32 -49.63
C ASP A 400 38.44 37.74 -48.29
N ALA A 401 38.09 38.94 -47.80
CA ALA A 401 38.51 39.41 -46.49
C ALA A 401 38.02 38.50 -45.35
N TYR A 402 36.75 38.08 -45.39
CA TYR A 402 36.16 37.15 -44.42
C TYR A 402 36.87 35.78 -44.45
N THR A 403 37.12 35.23 -45.63
CA THR A 403 37.80 33.93 -45.82
C THR A 403 39.22 33.94 -45.30
N ALA A 404 39.91 35.07 -45.44
CA ALA A 404 41.25 35.26 -44.90
C ALA A 404 41.28 35.38 -43.36
N GLY A 405 40.13 35.30 -42.68
CA GLY A 405 40.03 35.42 -41.22
C GLY A 405 40.35 36.83 -40.72
N LEU A 406 40.25 37.83 -41.59
CA LEU A 406 40.59 39.21 -41.28
C LEU A 406 39.38 39.89 -40.65
N VAL A 407 39.29 39.73 -39.33
CA VAL A 407 38.38 40.49 -38.47
C VAL A 407 39.03 41.82 -38.07
N VAL A 408 38.27 42.71 -37.41
CA VAL A 408 38.80 43.93 -36.78
C VAL A 408 40.14 43.60 -36.09
N PRO A 409 41.23 44.34 -36.38
CA PRO A 409 41.26 45.68 -36.94
C PRO A 409 41.42 45.78 -38.46
N TYR A 410 41.23 44.72 -39.25
CA TYR A 410 41.42 44.84 -40.70
C TYR A 410 40.20 45.47 -41.39
N VAL A 411 40.48 46.40 -42.30
CA VAL A 411 39.50 47.08 -43.14
C VAL A 411 39.77 46.66 -44.58
N TRP A 412 38.74 46.20 -45.29
CA TRP A 412 38.84 45.94 -46.72
C TRP A 412 38.47 47.18 -47.52
N PHE A 413 39.16 47.35 -48.65
CA PHE A 413 38.98 48.44 -49.59
C PHE A 413 38.74 47.84 -50.97
N TRP A 414 37.65 48.25 -51.60
CA TRP A 414 37.32 47.90 -52.98
C TRP A 414 37.23 49.13 -53.87
N SER A 415 37.73 49.03 -55.09
CA SER A 415 37.60 50.06 -56.13
C SER A 415 37.39 49.41 -57.49
N ASP A 416 36.44 49.95 -58.24
CA ASP A 416 36.14 49.57 -59.62
C ASP A 416 37.30 49.93 -60.57
N GLU A 417 37.87 51.11 -60.43
CA GLU A 417 39.06 51.58 -61.16
C GLU A 417 40.33 50.83 -60.73
N GLY A 418 40.35 50.28 -59.52
CA GLY A 418 41.48 49.60 -58.90
C GLY A 418 42.58 50.56 -58.42
N VAL A 419 43.45 50.07 -57.54
CA VAL A 419 44.47 50.88 -56.87
C VAL A 419 45.87 50.46 -57.28
N MET A 420 46.67 51.43 -57.72
CA MET A 420 48.11 51.28 -57.85
C MET A 420 48.81 51.72 -56.55
N LEU A 421 49.40 50.76 -55.85
CA LEU A 421 50.28 50.98 -54.69
C LEU A 421 51.56 50.18 -54.90
N ASN A 422 52.72 50.85 -54.81
CA ASN A 422 54.04 50.24 -55.04
C ASN A 422 54.14 49.43 -56.34
N GLY A 423 53.48 49.90 -57.41
CA GLY A 423 53.51 49.24 -58.73
C GLY A 423 52.60 48.02 -58.90
N THR A 424 51.83 47.64 -57.87
CA THR A 424 50.87 46.51 -57.96
C THR A 424 49.45 47.02 -58.09
N TYR A 425 48.73 46.55 -59.10
CA TYR A 425 47.30 46.82 -59.31
C TYR A 425 46.45 45.84 -58.49
N SER A 426 45.46 46.36 -57.76
CA SER A 426 44.46 45.51 -57.10
C SER A 426 43.15 46.25 -56.88
N GLN A 427 42.04 45.55 -57.13
CA GLN A 427 40.69 46.03 -56.86
C GLN A 427 40.23 45.72 -55.42
N CYS A 428 40.93 44.84 -54.68
CA CYS A 428 40.59 44.47 -53.31
C CYS A 428 41.80 44.34 -52.40
N ARG A 429 41.85 45.16 -51.35
CA ARG A 429 42.96 45.19 -50.39
C ARG A 429 42.47 45.11 -48.96
N ALA A 430 43.27 44.48 -48.10
CA ALA A 430 43.10 44.55 -46.66
C ALA A 430 44.16 45.47 -46.05
N VAL A 431 43.73 46.40 -45.22
CA VAL A 431 44.62 47.35 -44.53
C VAL A 431 44.39 47.21 -43.03
N PRO A 432 45.46 47.07 -42.23
CA PRO A 432 45.33 47.09 -40.78
C PRO A 432 44.90 48.50 -40.31
N TYR A 433 43.82 48.58 -39.54
CA TYR A 433 43.39 49.80 -38.88
C TYR A 433 44.22 50.01 -37.60
N HIS A 434 45.01 51.08 -37.57
CA HIS A 434 45.62 51.55 -36.33
C HIS A 434 44.83 52.73 -35.77
N ASP A 435 44.55 52.67 -34.47
CA ASP A 435 43.63 53.50 -33.69
C ASP A 435 44.01 54.99 -33.55
N SER A 436 44.76 55.56 -34.50
CA SER A 436 44.96 57.00 -34.54
C SER A 436 45.18 57.46 -35.97
N LYS A 437 44.31 58.38 -36.40
CA LYS A 437 44.47 59.34 -37.50
C LYS A 437 45.80 59.15 -38.24
N THR A 438 45.84 58.23 -39.20
CA THR A 438 47.05 57.90 -39.95
C THR A 438 47.55 59.17 -40.64
N SER A 439 48.69 59.68 -40.20
CA SER A 439 49.21 60.99 -40.58
C SER A 439 49.90 61.05 -41.96
N ASN A 440 49.87 59.95 -42.73
CA ASN A 440 50.41 59.86 -44.09
C ASN A 440 49.38 59.21 -45.04
N VAL A 441 48.28 59.93 -45.28
CA VAL A 441 47.16 59.50 -46.12
C VAL A 441 47.34 60.04 -47.54
N THR A 442 47.64 59.18 -48.51
CA THR A 442 47.32 59.51 -49.91
C THR A 442 45.80 59.42 -50.05
N SER A 443 45.16 60.55 -50.36
CA SER A 443 43.71 60.63 -50.52
C SER A 443 43.32 60.04 -51.86
N TYR A 444 42.67 58.87 -51.87
CA TYR A 444 42.05 58.33 -53.08
C TYR A 444 40.56 58.68 -53.10
N THR A 445 39.88 58.60 -54.24
CA THR A 445 38.42 58.83 -54.34
C THR A 445 37.78 57.67 -55.09
N GLY A 446 36.62 57.17 -54.64
CA GLY A 446 35.84 56.13 -55.34
C GLY A 446 36.03 54.73 -54.76
N TYR A 447 35.99 54.61 -53.43
CA TYR A 447 36.23 53.36 -52.72
C TYR A 447 35.01 52.93 -51.92
N ASP A 448 34.69 51.65 -52.02
CA ASP A 448 33.87 50.99 -51.02
C ASP A 448 34.77 50.43 -49.94
N ILE A 449 34.38 50.64 -48.69
CA ILE A 449 35.20 50.29 -47.55
C ILE A 449 34.33 49.53 -46.57
N GLY A 450 34.91 48.54 -45.92
CA GLY A 450 34.17 47.80 -44.94
C GLY A 450 35.01 46.96 -44.03
N VAL A 451 34.31 46.32 -43.10
CA VAL A 451 34.92 45.45 -42.09
C VAL A 451 34.08 44.18 -42.02
N SER A 452 34.72 43.05 -41.75
CA SER A 452 34.01 41.81 -41.43
C SER A 452 33.11 42.06 -40.22
N GLY A 453 31.85 41.62 -40.24
CA GLY A 453 30.88 41.95 -39.19
C GLY A 453 29.71 42.78 -39.71
N THR A 454 28.63 42.81 -38.95
CA THR A 454 27.47 43.65 -39.23
C THR A 454 27.77 45.13 -38.99
N CYS A 455 26.93 46.01 -39.50
CA CYS A 455 26.97 47.44 -39.22
C CYS A 455 26.89 47.75 -37.72
N ALA A 456 26.05 47.00 -36.98
CA ALA A 456 25.91 47.15 -35.54
C ALA A 456 27.18 46.73 -34.78
N GLU A 457 27.86 45.67 -35.22
CA GLU A 457 29.14 45.25 -34.61
C GLU A 457 30.28 46.20 -34.99
N SER A 458 30.25 46.72 -36.20
CA SER A 458 31.29 47.61 -36.73
C SER A 458 31.20 49.01 -36.13
N SER A 459 29.99 49.54 -35.89
CA SER A 459 29.80 50.86 -35.26
C SER A 459 30.32 50.93 -33.82
N VAL A 460 30.38 49.80 -33.12
CA VAL A 460 30.93 49.72 -31.75
C VAL A 460 32.46 49.70 -31.77
N ASN A 461 33.06 49.00 -32.73
CA ASN A 461 34.51 48.74 -32.76
C ASN A 461 35.28 49.65 -33.71
N TRP A 462 34.59 50.38 -34.59
CA TRP A 462 35.21 51.19 -35.63
C TRP A 462 34.77 52.66 -35.55
N PRO A 463 35.68 53.59 -35.17
CA PRO A 463 35.37 54.99 -34.90
C PRO A 463 34.82 55.82 -36.07
N LEU A 464 34.80 55.28 -37.28
CA LEU A 464 34.36 56.00 -38.47
C LEU A 464 32.84 56.09 -38.60
N ALA A 465 32.08 55.35 -37.79
CA ALA A 465 30.63 55.52 -37.66
C ALA A 465 30.22 56.97 -37.28
N ASP A 466 31.10 57.72 -36.61
CA ASP A 466 30.85 59.10 -36.16
C ASP A 466 31.27 60.19 -37.17
N THR A 467 31.85 59.83 -38.31
CA THR A 467 32.49 60.80 -39.22
C THR A 467 31.60 61.34 -40.35
N SER A 468 30.27 61.25 -40.22
CA SER A 468 29.28 61.70 -41.24
C SER A 468 29.39 61.01 -42.62
N VAL A 469 30.06 59.87 -42.68
CA VAL A 469 30.39 59.11 -43.91
C VAL A 469 29.35 58.03 -44.20
N GLY A 470 28.25 58.41 -44.84
CA GLY A 470 27.27 57.48 -45.42
C GLY A 470 26.53 56.59 -44.41
N GLU A 471 25.36 56.09 -44.80
CA GLU A 471 24.68 55.06 -44.00
C GLU A 471 25.42 53.73 -44.16
N CYS A 472 25.76 53.08 -43.05
CA CYS A 472 26.33 51.74 -43.07
C CYS A 472 25.32 50.75 -43.66
N GLN A 473 25.79 49.89 -44.57
CA GLN A 473 24.98 48.83 -45.16
C GLN A 473 25.54 47.46 -44.81
N ASP A 474 24.67 46.56 -44.35
CA ASP A 474 25.04 45.17 -44.11
C ASP A 474 25.06 44.40 -45.43
N TYR A 475 26.24 43.95 -45.83
CA TYR A 475 26.41 43.04 -46.94
C TYR A 475 26.33 41.59 -46.52
N ASN A 476 25.26 40.93 -46.95
CA ASN A 476 25.12 39.49 -46.81
C ASN A 476 26.06 38.78 -47.81
N LEU A 477 27.09 38.15 -47.28
CA LEU A 477 28.09 37.43 -48.06
C LEU A 477 27.66 35.98 -48.34
N ALA A 478 26.51 35.52 -47.82
CA ALA A 478 26.02 34.15 -48.03
C ALA A 478 25.96 33.77 -49.52
N SER A 479 25.64 34.72 -50.41
CA SER A 479 25.61 34.47 -51.87
C SER A 479 27.00 34.29 -52.52
N GLN A 480 28.07 34.71 -51.83
CA GLN A 480 29.45 34.61 -52.32
C GLN A 480 30.10 33.28 -51.92
N PHE A 481 29.57 32.64 -50.88
CA PHE A 481 29.98 31.31 -50.49
C PHE A 481 28.96 30.33 -51.06
N ASN A 482 29.40 29.41 -51.93
CA ASN A 482 28.57 28.26 -52.33
C ASN A 482 28.39 27.32 -51.12
N LEU A 483 27.75 27.81 -50.06
CA LEU A 483 27.43 27.02 -48.88
C LEU A 483 26.16 26.24 -49.21
N PRO A 484 26.18 24.90 -49.11
CA PRO A 484 24.93 24.16 -49.05
C PRO A 484 24.15 24.68 -47.83
N GLY A 485 22.90 25.07 -48.09
CA GLY A 485 21.99 25.62 -47.08
C GLY A 485 21.61 24.63 -45.98
#